data_AF-A0A8H7V2A9-F1
#
_entry.id   AF-A0A8H7V2A9-F1
#
_cell.length_a   1.000
_cell.length_b   1.000
_cell.length_c   1.000
_cell.angle_alpha   90.00
_cell.angle_beta   90.00
_cell.angle_gamma   90.00
#
_symmetry.space_group_name_H-M   'P 1'
#
loop_
_entity.id
_entity.type
_entity.pdbx_description
1 polymer ?
#
loop_
_entity_poly.entity_id
_entity_poly.type
_entity_poly.pdbx_seq_one_letter_code
_entity_poly.pdbx_strand_id
1 'polypeptide(L)'
;MPARIPDIKLVRQLIPPLSHELHKGQAGRVGVVGGSEENVKGVDLCHIFCSPGASTAIKSYSPDLIVHPYLRTQDNVQSTSIKEIVDNVSSIFSRLHVLVVGPGLSRDKIMQDTAKELIKKARENDMAIVIDADGLFLVQQYPETVQGYKKAVLTPNVVEFKRLCEKMNVQTNKEQIDQAAKDLSQSLGGVTVVQKGFVDIITNGEQVLQCDAEGGLKRMGGQGDVLTGAIAAFLAWGKAYQEGVWSHSNEIPSKDIAMYATWGACQISRTSSNLAFKKYGRSVLTTHMLEEIGAISTLRQETIIEEVKGIPDSFLEIEVRAPQTHGTGFMMYTDYEIVCRTNMPLFNFKQSTVRRRYSKFESLKFKLEENDYEIKVPNLPGKVFTSRFSDKVIEERRQKLERFLQILCSNITLIQEYEESKANLIVKFIQGKY
;
A
#
# COMPACT_ATOMS: atom_id res chain seq x y z
N MET A 1 1.71 -11.66 -21.08
CA MET A 1 0.95 -11.97 -19.85
C MET A 1 0.30 -10.68 -19.39
N PRO A 2 -0.96 -10.71 -18.95
CA PRO A 2 -1.63 -9.51 -18.43
C PRO A 2 -0.91 -9.03 -17.16
N ALA A 3 -0.95 -7.72 -16.92
CA ALA A 3 -0.46 -7.14 -15.68
C ALA A 3 -1.22 -7.72 -14.47
N ARG A 4 -0.52 -7.86 -13.35
CA ARG A 4 -1.05 -8.48 -12.13
C ARG A 4 -0.95 -7.52 -10.94
N ILE A 5 -1.88 -7.68 -10.00
CA ILE A 5 -1.80 -7.05 -8.69
C ILE A 5 -1.37 -8.14 -7.70
N PRO A 6 -0.22 -8.01 -7.02
CA PRO A 6 0.22 -8.95 -5.99
C PRO A 6 -0.77 -9.08 -4.84
N ASP A 7 -0.78 -10.25 -4.18
CA ASP A 7 -1.45 -10.37 -2.88
C ASP A 7 -0.70 -9.53 -1.84
N ILE A 8 -1.40 -8.55 -1.27
CA ILE A 8 -0.85 -7.67 -0.23
C ILE A 8 -0.39 -8.46 1.00
N LYS A 9 -1.01 -9.60 1.32
CA LYS A 9 -0.59 -10.45 2.45
C LYS A 9 0.83 -10.97 2.24
N LEU A 10 1.16 -11.32 1.01
CA LEU A 10 2.49 -11.80 0.63
C LEU A 10 3.51 -10.65 0.77
N VAL A 11 3.22 -9.48 0.17
CA VAL A 11 4.11 -8.30 0.23
C VAL A 11 4.38 -7.84 1.68
N ARG A 12 3.40 -7.94 2.58
CA ARG A 12 3.55 -7.59 4.01
C ARG A 12 4.57 -8.46 4.74
N GLN A 13 4.89 -9.65 4.24
CA GLN A 13 5.92 -10.50 4.83
C GLN A 13 7.32 -9.90 4.67
N LEU A 14 7.54 -9.01 3.69
CA LEU A 14 8.81 -8.29 3.53
C LEU A 14 9.06 -7.32 4.68
N ILE A 15 8.02 -6.82 5.35
CA ILE A 15 8.17 -5.81 6.40
C ILE A 15 8.63 -6.50 7.69
N PRO A 16 9.80 -6.13 8.26
CA PRO A 16 10.31 -6.73 9.49
C PRO A 16 9.36 -6.43 10.66
N PRO A 17 9.16 -7.37 11.59
CA PRO A 17 8.41 -7.11 12.81
C PRO A 17 9.19 -6.13 13.71
N LEU A 18 8.47 -5.29 14.45
CA LEU A 18 9.07 -4.57 15.57
C LEU A 18 9.31 -5.57 16.71
N SER A 19 10.57 -5.87 17.00
CA SER A 19 10.96 -6.86 18.03
C SER A 19 12.18 -6.36 18.80
N HIS A 20 12.21 -6.64 20.11
CA HIS A 20 13.38 -6.39 20.96
C HIS A 20 14.58 -7.28 20.60
N GLU A 21 14.36 -8.34 19.83
CA GLU A 21 15.41 -9.25 19.35
C GLU A 21 16.19 -8.67 18.15
N LEU A 22 15.65 -7.65 17.49
CA LEU A 22 16.33 -6.98 16.38
C LEU A 22 17.16 -5.79 16.89
N HIS A 23 18.37 -5.69 16.36
CA HIS A 23 19.32 -4.62 16.63
C HIS A 23 19.37 -3.60 15.51
N LYS A 24 19.81 -2.39 15.86
CA LYS A 24 19.98 -1.27 14.93
C LYS A 24 20.82 -1.67 13.72
N GLY A 25 20.24 -1.51 12.54
CA GLY A 25 20.82 -1.84 11.25
C GLY A 25 20.24 -3.10 10.61
N GLN A 26 19.56 -3.96 11.37
CA GLN A 26 18.94 -5.18 10.83
C GLN A 26 17.64 -4.89 10.07
N ALA A 27 16.94 -3.80 10.38
CA ALA A 27 15.73 -3.37 9.68
C ALA A 27 15.99 -2.31 8.59
N GLY A 28 17.23 -2.22 8.10
CA GLY A 28 17.54 -1.48 6.88
C GLY A 28 18.64 -0.44 7.05
N ARG A 29 19.57 -0.42 6.09
CA ARG A 29 20.68 0.56 6.02
C ARG A 29 20.76 1.05 4.58
N VAL A 30 20.49 2.33 4.36
CA VAL A 30 20.40 2.91 3.01
C VAL A 30 21.44 4.01 2.86
N GLY A 31 22.12 4.02 1.71
CA GLY A 31 22.97 5.13 1.28
C GLY A 31 22.31 5.88 0.14
N VAL A 32 22.40 7.21 0.16
CA VAL A 32 21.87 8.09 -0.88
C VAL A 32 23.01 8.90 -1.46
N VAL A 33 23.19 8.83 -2.77
CA VAL A 33 24.18 9.63 -3.52
C VAL A 33 23.45 10.79 -4.18
N GLY A 34 23.61 11.97 -3.61
CA GLY A 34 22.91 13.18 -4.03
C GLY A 34 22.90 14.28 -2.96
N GLY A 35 22.33 15.42 -3.30
CA GLY A 35 22.25 16.63 -2.47
C GLY A 35 20.84 16.97 -1.98
N SER A 36 19.89 16.04 -2.05
CA SER A 36 18.52 16.23 -1.57
C SER A 36 18.28 15.59 -0.20
N GLU A 37 17.30 16.10 0.53
CA GLU A 37 16.67 15.38 1.64
C GLU A 37 15.88 14.20 1.06
N GLU A 38 16.49 13.01 1.04
CA GLU A 38 15.75 11.79 0.73
C GLU A 38 14.97 11.33 1.95
N ASN A 39 13.67 11.21 1.75
CA ASN A 39 12.73 10.86 2.81
C ASN A 39 12.65 9.35 3.03
N VAL A 40 13.80 8.74 3.32
CA VAL A 40 13.90 7.30 3.63
C VAL A 40 13.40 7.08 5.06
N LYS A 41 12.10 6.84 5.23
CA LYS A 41 11.47 6.51 6.51
C LYS A 41 11.29 5.00 6.65
N GLY A 42 11.47 4.47 7.86
CA GLY A 42 11.29 3.03 8.17
C GLY A 42 12.57 2.18 8.14
N VAL A 43 13.71 2.76 7.75
CA VAL A 43 15.02 2.11 7.86
C VAL A 43 15.75 2.58 9.13
N ASP A 44 16.65 1.75 9.65
CA ASP A 44 17.39 2.08 10.88
C ASP A 44 18.47 3.15 10.68
N LEU A 45 19.08 3.19 9.49
CA LEU A 45 20.20 4.06 9.16
C LEU A 45 20.07 4.61 7.73
N CYS A 46 20.17 5.94 7.61
CA CYS A 46 20.22 6.64 6.34
C CYS A 46 21.53 7.44 6.24
N HIS A 47 22.37 7.07 5.27
CA HIS A 47 23.62 7.75 4.95
C HIS A 47 23.42 8.64 3.72
N ILE A 48 23.67 9.95 3.85
CA ILE A 48 23.55 10.89 2.71
C ILE A 48 24.94 11.30 2.26
N PHE A 49 25.32 10.96 1.03
CA PHE A 49 26.55 11.38 0.37
C PHE A 49 26.26 12.59 -0.50
N CYS A 50 26.65 13.77 -0.03
CA CYS A 50 26.32 15.04 -0.67
C CYS A 50 27.57 15.89 -0.94
N SER A 51 27.37 17.01 -1.63
CA SER A 51 28.40 18.05 -1.73
C SER A 51 28.54 18.79 -0.38
N PRO A 52 29.69 19.40 -0.08
CA PRO A 52 29.87 20.21 1.12
C PRO A 52 28.82 21.33 1.27
N GLY A 53 28.44 21.97 0.17
CA GLY A 53 27.46 23.06 0.17
C GLY A 53 26.06 22.64 0.64
N ALA A 54 25.64 21.40 0.35
CA ALA A 54 24.35 20.88 0.80
C ALA A 54 24.39 20.33 2.25
N SER A 55 25.58 20.01 2.76
CA SER A 55 25.73 19.24 4.01
C SER A 55 25.13 19.93 5.23
N THR A 56 25.34 21.25 5.37
CA THR A 56 24.82 22.01 6.52
C THR A 56 23.30 22.02 6.55
N ALA A 57 22.66 22.24 5.40
CA ALA A 57 21.20 22.24 5.30
C ALA A 57 20.64 20.85 5.61
N ILE A 58 21.20 19.79 5.01
CA ILE A 58 20.73 18.42 5.22
C ILE A 58 20.86 18.00 6.69
N LYS A 59 21.97 18.34 7.35
CA LYS A 59 22.17 18.07 8.78
C LYS A 59 21.17 18.79 9.67
N SER A 60 20.59 19.90 9.22
CA SER A 60 19.59 20.67 9.98
C SER A 60 18.19 20.07 9.92
N TYR A 61 17.89 19.20 8.94
CA TYR A 61 16.57 18.60 8.79
C TYR A 61 16.27 17.54 9.85
N SER A 62 17.26 16.70 10.18
CA SER A 62 17.10 15.66 11.20
C SER A 62 18.45 15.19 11.76
N PRO A 63 18.55 14.99 13.10
CA PRO A 63 19.73 14.39 13.72
C PRO A 63 19.89 12.90 13.40
N ASP A 64 18.87 12.24 12.84
CA ASP A 64 18.93 10.81 12.48
C ASP A 64 19.69 10.55 11.17
N LEU A 65 19.95 11.60 10.36
CA LEU A 65 20.67 11.50 9.10
C LEU A 65 22.19 11.48 9.33
N ILE A 66 22.88 10.49 8.76
CA ILE A 66 24.34 10.42 8.76
C ILE A 66 24.86 11.05 7.48
N VAL A 67 25.25 12.32 7.54
CA VAL A 67 25.60 13.12 6.35
C VAL A 67 27.12 13.16 6.10
N HIS A 68 27.52 12.71 4.92
CA HIS A 68 28.89 12.58 4.43
C HIS A 68 29.15 13.57 3.27
N PRO A 69 29.85 14.69 3.49
CA PRO A 69 30.11 15.71 2.48
C PRO A 69 31.26 15.32 1.52
N TYR A 70 31.19 14.14 0.91
CA TYR A 70 32.26 13.60 0.06
C TYR A 70 32.16 14.00 -1.41
N LEU A 71 30.96 14.27 -1.94
CA LEU A 71 30.81 14.59 -3.35
C LEU A 71 31.40 15.95 -3.70
N ARG A 72 31.79 16.13 -4.96
CA ARG A 72 32.34 17.39 -5.48
C ARG A 72 31.69 17.75 -6.81
N THR A 73 31.60 19.04 -7.08
CA THR A 73 31.23 19.62 -8.39
C THR A 73 32.50 20.09 -9.10
N GLN A 74 32.40 20.45 -10.39
CA GLN A 74 33.52 21.04 -11.13
C GLN A 74 34.19 22.21 -10.38
N ASP A 75 33.40 23.07 -9.74
CA ASP A 75 33.92 24.25 -9.04
C ASP A 75 34.75 23.89 -7.79
N ASN A 76 34.46 22.74 -7.17
CA ASN A 76 34.99 22.37 -5.85
C ASN A 76 35.89 21.12 -5.87
N VAL A 77 36.12 20.51 -7.04
CA VAL A 77 36.89 19.26 -7.17
C VAL A 77 38.41 19.43 -7.02
N GLN A 78 38.91 20.67 -7.08
CA GLN A 78 40.33 21.08 -7.15
C GLN A 78 41.38 20.00 -6.81
N SER A 79 41.47 19.55 -5.55
CA SER A 79 42.48 18.59 -5.10
C SER A 79 42.00 17.15 -4.94
N THR A 80 40.69 16.88 -5.01
CA THR A 80 40.11 15.56 -4.74
C THR A 80 39.80 14.85 -6.05
N SER A 81 40.45 13.71 -6.30
CA SER A 81 40.15 12.92 -7.50
C SER A 81 38.80 12.20 -7.40
N ILE A 82 38.15 11.92 -8.54
CA ILE A 82 36.91 11.09 -8.55
C ILE A 82 37.16 9.75 -7.87
N LYS A 83 38.32 9.15 -8.09
CA LYS A 83 38.72 7.89 -7.44
C LYS A 83 38.69 8.00 -5.92
N GLU A 84 39.27 9.06 -5.37
CA GLU A 84 39.27 9.30 -3.92
C GLU A 84 37.84 9.49 -3.36
N ILE A 85 36.98 10.22 -4.08
CA ILE A 85 35.57 10.36 -3.70
C ILE A 85 34.88 8.99 -3.68
N VAL A 86 35.08 8.19 -4.73
CA VAL A 86 34.50 6.85 -4.87
C VAL A 86 35.01 5.92 -3.77
N ASP A 87 36.30 5.94 -3.46
CA ASP A 87 36.90 5.12 -2.41
C ASP A 87 36.34 5.50 -1.03
N ASN A 88 36.20 6.80 -0.73
CA ASN A 88 35.61 7.29 0.52
C ASN A 88 34.15 6.84 0.68
N VAL A 89 33.33 6.98 -0.35
CA VAL A 89 31.91 6.57 -0.31
C VAL A 89 31.79 5.04 -0.26
N SER A 90 32.52 4.32 -1.11
CA SER A 90 32.45 2.86 -1.21
C SER A 90 32.98 2.13 0.02
N SER A 91 33.84 2.77 0.84
CA SER A 91 34.27 2.24 2.13
C SER A 91 33.10 1.90 3.09
N ILE A 92 31.94 2.53 2.90
CA ILE A 92 30.73 2.34 3.72
C ILE A 92 29.80 1.28 3.11
N PHE A 93 30.00 0.84 1.86
CA PHE A 93 29.08 -0.06 1.15
C PHE A 93 28.81 -1.38 1.88
N SER A 94 29.81 -1.93 2.57
CA SER A 94 29.67 -3.16 3.38
C SER A 94 28.65 -3.01 4.52
N ARG A 95 28.32 -1.78 4.91
CA ARG A 95 27.34 -1.45 5.95
C ARG A 95 25.97 -1.10 5.38
N LEU A 96 25.81 -1.08 4.05
CA LEU A 96 24.57 -0.69 3.40
C LEU A 96 23.88 -1.90 2.75
N HIS A 97 22.55 -1.86 2.73
CA HIS A 97 21.73 -2.82 2.00
C HIS A 97 21.39 -2.31 0.60
N VAL A 98 21.15 -1.00 0.48
CA VAL A 98 20.68 -0.36 -0.76
C VAL A 98 21.40 0.96 -1.00
N LEU A 99 21.72 1.24 -2.26
CA LEU A 99 22.21 2.54 -2.72
C LEU A 99 21.14 3.25 -3.56
N VAL A 100 20.77 4.46 -3.19
CA VAL A 100 19.93 5.36 -3.98
C VAL A 100 20.84 6.33 -4.72
N VAL A 101 20.58 6.59 -6.00
CA VAL A 101 21.34 7.55 -6.81
C VAL A 101 20.40 8.45 -7.59
N GLY A 102 20.60 9.76 -7.47
CA GLY A 102 19.98 10.73 -8.37
C GLY A 102 19.27 11.93 -7.72
N PRO A 103 18.53 11.78 -6.61
CA PRO A 103 17.88 12.93 -6.00
C PRO A 103 18.85 13.99 -5.52
N GLY A 104 18.73 15.20 -6.08
CA GLY A 104 19.70 16.28 -5.85
C GLY A 104 21.12 15.99 -6.35
N LEU A 105 21.31 15.02 -7.25
CA LEU A 105 22.63 14.69 -7.81
C LEU A 105 23.14 15.78 -8.76
N SER A 106 22.25 16.58 -9.36
CA SER A 106 22.55 17.56 -10.41
C SER A 106 23.11 16.92 -11.68
N ARG A 107 23.30 17.74 -12.73
CA ARG A 107 23.89 17.32 -14.02
C ARG A 107 25.34 17.79 -14.18
N ASP A 108 25.98 18.22 -13.10
CA ASP A 108 27.42 18.52 -13.09
C ASP A 108 28.23 17.30 -13.53
N LYS A 109 29.24 17.52 -14.39
CA LYS A 109 30.01 16.42 -14.98
C LYS A 109 30.75 15.58 -13.93
N ILE A 110 31.32 16.20 -12.90
CA ILE A 110 32.04 15.49 -11.84
C ILE A 110 31.07 14.67 -11.00
N MET A 111 29.90 15.23 -10.65
CA MET A 111 28.87 14.47 -9.92
C MET A 111 28.36 13.28 -10.74
N GLN A 112 28.12 13.46 -12.04
CA GLN A 112 27.67 12.40 -12.94
C GLN A 112 28.73 11.31 -13.14
N ASP A 113 30.00 11.67 -13.37
CA ASP A 113 31.10 10.70 -13.49
C ASP A 113 31.36 9.96 -12.17
N THR A 114 31.22 10.64 -11.02
CA THR A 114 31.33 10.02 -9.70
C THR A 114 30.19 9.03 -9.46
N ALA A 115 28.95 9.42 -9.75
CA ALA A 115 27.78 8.55 -9.60
C ALA A 115 27.89 7.30 -10.49
N LYS A 116 28.42 7.44 -11.71
CA LYS A 116 28.70 6.33 -12.62
C LYS A 116 29.64 5.29 -11.99
N GLU A 117 30.76 5.73 -11.44
CA GLU A 117 31.73 4.84 -10.78
C GLU A 117 31.19 4.25 -9.49
N LEU A 118 30.35 5.00 -8.73
CA LEU A 118 29.67 4.49 -7.55
C LEU A 118 28.66 3.39 -7.88
N ILE A 119 27.87 3.54 -8.95
CA ILE A 119 26.95 2.49 -9.43
C ILE A 119 27.77 1.25 -9.79
N LYS A 120 28.88 1.40 -10.52
CA LYS A 120 29.77 0.29 -10.85
C LYS A 120 30.30 -0.42 -9.60
N LYS A 121 30.78 0.34 -8.61
CA LYS A 121 31.23 -0.23 -7.32
C LYS A 121 30.12 -0.92 -6.55
N ALA A 122 28.90 -0.38 -6.56
CA ALA A 122 27.75 -1.00 -5.91
C ALA A 122 27.37 -2.33 -6.58
N ARG A 123 27.48 -2.41 -7.92
CA ARG A 123 27.31 -3.67 -8.68
C ARG A 123 28.37 -4.71 -8.32
N GLU A 124 29.64 -4.30 -8.22
CA GLU A 124 30.74 -5.17 -7.79
C GLU A 124 30.53 -5.72 -6.36
N ASN A 125 29.79 -4.98 -5.52
CA ASN A 125 29.41 -5.38 -4.15
C ASN A 125 28.02 -6.03 -4.05
N ASP A 126 27.39 -6.36 -5.19
CA ASP A 126 26.11 -7.08 -5.24
C ASP A 126 24.95 -6.37 -4.48
N MET A 127 25.02 -5.04 -4.40
CA MET A 127 24.05 -4.19 -3.70
C MET A 127 22.81 -3.92 -4.54
N ALA A 128 21.64 -3.81 -3.90
CA ALA A 128 20.47 -3.27 -4.58
C ALA A 128 20.66 -1.77 -4.84
N ILE A 129 20.19 -1.29 -6.00
CA ILE A 129 20.37 0.10 -6.43
C ILE A 129 19.02 0.67 -6.87
N VAL A 130 18.67 1.86 -6.39
CA VAL A 130 17.50 2.62 -6.87
C VAL A 130 18.01 3.86 -7.60
N ILE A 131 17.55 4.06 -8.83
CA ILE A 131 17.95 5.19 -9.67
C ILE A 131 16.71 6.04 -9.98
N ASP A 132 16.74 7.31 -9.54
CA ASP A 132 15.67 8.28 -9.77
C ASP A 132 16.23 9.61 -10.30
N ALA A 133 15.36 10.52 -10.74
CA ALA A 133 15.70 11.91 -11.09
C ALA A 133 16.96 12.04 -11.99
N ASP A 134 17.99 12.80 -11.56
CA ASP A 134 19.22 12.99 -12.35
C ASP A 134 20.08 11.72 -12.47
N GLY A 135 19.80 10.68 -11.68
CA GLY A 135 20.35 9.34 -11.89
C GLY A 135 19.75 8.68 -13.14
N LEU A 136 18.48 8.93 -13.46
CA LEU A 136 17.88 8.46 -14.71
C LEU A 136 18.43 9.22 -15.91
N PHE A 137 18.77 10.51 -15.73
CA PHE A 137 19.53 11.26 -16.73
C PHE A 137 20.88 10.60 -17.01
N LEU A 138 21.62 10.19 -15.96
CA LEU A 138 22.87 9.44 -16.12
C LEU A 138 22.67 8.16 -16.94
N VAL A 139 21.66 7.35 -16.58
CA VAL A 139 21.34 6.09 -17.29
C VAL A 139 20.95 6.35 -18.75
N GLN A 140 20.26 7.45 -19.04
CA GLN A 140 19.95 7.84 -20.42
C GLN A 140 21.23 8.14 -21.23
N GLN A 141 22.25 8.72 -20.61
CA GLN A 141 23.54 8.96 -21.29
C GLN A 141 24.35 7.66 -21.43
N TYR A 142 24.37 6.85 -20.36
CA TYR A 142 25.20 5.66 -20.21
C TYR A 142 24.37 4.45 -19.75
N PRO A 143 23.52 3.83 -20.61
CA PRO A 143 22.66 2.72 -20.22
C PRO A 143 23.43 1.50 -19.67
N GLU A 144 24.67 1.30 -20.12
CA GLU A 144 25.56 0.22 -19.69
C GLU A 144 25.86 0.24 -18.18
N THR A 145 25.64 1.38 -17.52
CA THR A 145 25.81 1.54 -16.07
C THR A 145 24.89 0.62 -15.27
N VAL A 146 23.69 0.34 -15.79
CA VAL A 146 22.70 -0.55 -15.14
C VAL A 146 22.36 -1.78 -15.98
N GLN A 147 22.70 -1.80 -17.27
CA GLN A 147 22.31 -2.87 -18.18
C GLN A 147 22.73 -4.26 -17.67
N GLY A 148 21.76 -5.18 -17.63
CA GLY A 148 21.93 -6.55 -17.12
C GLY A 148 21.92 -6.69 -15.60
N TYR A 149 21.84 -5.59 -14.85
CA TYR A 149 21.89 -5.63 -13.38
C TYR A 149 20.48 -5.72 -12.78
N LYS A 150 19.99 -6.95 -12.56
CA LYS A 150 18.63 -7.22 -12.06
C LYS A 150 18.32 -6.68 -10.66
N LYS A 151 19.33 -6.27 -9.91
CA LYS A 151 19.22 -5.61 -8.59
C LYS A 151 19.07 -4.08 -8.68
N ALA A 152 19.09 -3.51 -9.89
CA ALA A 152 18.72 -2.12 -10.11
C ALA A 152 17.21 -1.96 -10.31
N VAL A 153 16.67 -0.87 -9.75
CA VAL A 153 15.31 -0.38 -9.95
C VAL A 153 15.38 1.04 -10.50
N LEU A 154 14.80 1.28 -11.67
CA LEU A 154 14.65 2.61 -12.26
C LEU A 154 13.24 3.13 -12.00
N THR A 155 13.10 4.41 -11.61
CA THR A 155 11.80 5.00 -11.26
C THR A 155 11.36 6.15 -12.17
N PRO A 156 11.36 6.00 -13.51
CA PRO A 156 11.07 7.12 -14.39
C PRO A 156 9.62 7.61 -14.31
N ASN A 157 9.44 8.93 -14.32
CA ASN A 157 8.16 9.53 -14.66
C ASN A 157 7.85 9.37 -16.17
N VAL A 158 6.66 9.75 -16.61
CA VAL A 158 6.23 9.61 -18.01
C VAL A 158 7.21 10.22 -19.03
N VAL A 159 7.84 11.36 -18.68
CA VAL A 159 8.79 12.05 -19.57
C VAL A 159 10.14 11.34 -19.59
N GLU A 160 10.68 10.99 -18.42
CA GLU A 160 11.93 10.23 -18.27
C GLU A 160 11.82 8.86 -18.93
N PHE A 161 10.66 8.20 -18.79
CA PHE A 161 10.38 6.89 -19.37
C PHE A 161 10.43 6.95 -20.88
N LYS A 162 9.79 7.97 -21.49
CA LYS A 162 9.84 8.19 -22.94
C LYS A 162 11.27 8.38 -23.42
N ARG A 163 12.07 9.18 -22.72
CA ARG A 163 13.48 9.42 -23.04
C ARG A 163 14.34 8.16 -22.97
N LEU A 164 14.10 7.31 -21.96
CA LEU A 164 14.77 6.01 -21.85
C LEU A 164 14.35 5.06 -22.98
N CYS A 165 13.07 5.03 -23.34
CA CYS A 165 12.59 4.23 -24.48
C CYS A 165 13.24 4.68 -25.79
N GLU A 166 13.26 5.99 -26.06
CA GLU A 166 13.93 6.57 -27.25
C GLU A 166 15.42 6.17 -27.28
N LYS A 167 16.13 6.27 -26.15
CA LYS A 167 17.54 5.87 -26.05
C LYS A 167 17.76 4.38 -26.32
N MET A 168 16.85 3.53 -25.87
CA MET A 168 16.93 2.07 -26.01
C MET A 168 16.25 1.55 -27.29
N ASN A 169 15.80 2.44 -28.18
CA ASN A 169 15.06 2.09 -29.40
C ASN A 169 13.78 1.28 -29.15
N VAL A 170 13.11 1.54 -28.03
CA VAL A 170 11.82 0.91 -27.66
C VAL A 170 10.67 1.78 -28.12
N GLN A 171 9.71 1.18 -28.82
CA GLN A 171 8.51 1.88 -29.26
C GLN A 171 7.55 2.13 -28.10
N THR A 172 7.02 3.34 -28.03
CA THR A 172 6.02 3.70 -27.02
C THR A 172 4.66 3.88 -27.67
N ASN A 173 3.66 3.15 -27.17
CA ASN A 173 2.26 3.31 -27.54
C ASN A 173 1.44 3.58 -26.27
N LYS A 174 0.59 4.62 -26.30
CA LYS A 174 -0.28 4.99 -25.18
C LYS A 174 -1.31 3.90 -24.83
N GLU A 175 -1.66 3.04 -25.77
CA GLU A 175 -2.61 1.93 -25.56
C GLU A 175 -1.92 0.66 -25.02
N GLN A 176 -0.60 0.58 -25.10
CA GLN A 176 0.20 -0.60 -24.73
C GLN A 176 1.36 -0.23 -23.80
N ILE A 177 1.06 0.59 -22.79
CA ILE A 177 2.05 1.10 -21.84
C ILE A 177 2.78 -0.05 -21.12
N ASP A 178 2.03 -1.08 -20.70
CA ASP A 178 2.59 -2.28 -20.05
C ASP A 178 3.65 -2.99 -20.92
N GLN A 179 3.39 -3.06 -22.23
CA GLN A 179 4.29 -3.69 -23.18
C GLN A 179 5.55 -2.83 -23.38
N ALA A 180 5.40 -1.52 -23.55
CA ALA A 180 6.54 -0.62 -23.67
C ALA A 180 7.45 -0.67 -22.43
N ALA A 181 6.87 -0.73 -21.23
CA ALA A 181 7.65 -0.85 -19.99
C ALA A 181 8.41 -2.18 -19.95
N LYS A 182 7.75 -3.27 -20.35
CA LYS A 182 8.37 -4.59 -20.43
C LYS A 182 9.52 -4.61 -21.44
N ASP A 183 9.33 -4.04 -22.62
CA ASP A 183 10.34 -3.98 -23.68
C ASP A 183 11.54 -3.11 -23.27
N LEU A 184 11.30 -2.02 -22.53
CA LEU A 184 12.37 -1.20 -21.95
C LEU A 184 13.20 -2.02 -20.95
N SER A 185 12.53 -2.71 -20.03
CA SER A 185 13.22 -3.57 -19.04
C SER A 185 14.03 -4.68 -19.73
N GLN A 186 13.47 -5.34 -20.76
CA GLN A 186 14.18 -6.35 -21.55
C GLN A 186 15.39 -5.77 -22.28
N SER A 187 15.24 -4.60 -22.91
CA SER A 187 16.34 -3.90 -23.60
C SER A 187 17.46 -3.52 -22.63
N LEU A 188 17.12 -3.23 -21.38
CA LEU A 188 18.06 -2.99 -20.29
C LEU A 188 18.57 -4.28 -19.63
N GLY A 189 18.25 -5.47 -20.15
CA GLY A 189 18.75 -6.75 -19.63
C GLY A 189 18.06 -7.24 -18.35
N GLY A 190 16.78 -6.92 -18.17
CA GLY A 190 15.97 -7.36 -17.03
C GLY A 190 16.10 -6.48 -15.78
N VAL A 191 16.52 -5.23 -15.95
CA VAL A 191 16.51 -4.20 -14.88
C VAL A 191 15.05 -3.89 -14.52
N THR A 192 14.73 -3.78 -13.24
CA THR A 192 13.37 -3.45 -12.82
C THR A 192 13.04 -2.00 -13.17
N VAL A 193 11.91 -1.77 -13.84
CA VAL A 193 11.45 -0.43 -14.24
C VAL A 193 10.10 -0.14 -13.58
N VAL A 194 9.99 1.03 -12.96
CA VAL A 194 8.76 1.59 -12.39
C VAL A 194 8.36 2.80 -13.20
N GLN A 195 7.48 2.62 -14.17
CA GLN A 195 6.91 3.74 -14.89
C GLN A 195 5.85 4.41 -14.02
N LYS A 196 6.20 5.58 -13.46
CA LYS A 196 5.30 6.37 -12.61
C LYS A 196 4.19 6.98 -13.45
N GLY A 197 2.93 6.80 -13.05
CA GLY A 197 1.77 7.17 -13.87
C GLY A 197 0.49 7.41 -13.09
N PHE A 198 -0.66 7.41 -13.78
CA PHE A 198 -1.96 7.33 -13.10
C PHE A 198 -2.09 5.99 -12.37
N VAL A 199 -1.70 4.91 -13.04
CA VAL A 199 -1.33 3.61 -12.47
C VAL A 199 0.18 3.47 -12.63
N ASP A 200 0.87 2.96 -11.61
CA ASP A 200 2.30 2.65 -11.76
C ASP A 200 2.46 1.26 -12.37
N ILE A 201 3.29 1.18 -13.41
CA ILE A 201 3.64 -0.09 -14.07
C ILE A 201 5.02 -0.50 -13.61
N ILE A 202 5.14 -1.71 -13.06
CA ILE A 202 6.38 -2.24 -12.50
C ILE A 202 6.72 -3.52 -13.26
N THR A 203 7.94 -3.62 -13.80
CA THR A 203 8.33 -4.77 -14.64
C THR A 203 9.81 -5.07 -14.57
N ASN A 204 10.15 -6.35 -14.57
CA ASN A 204 11.52 -6.87 -14.69
C ASN A 204 11.80 -7.47 -16.07
N GLY A 205 10.91 -7.22 -17.04
CA GLY A 205 11.04 -7.72 -18.41
C GLY A 205 10.48 -9.14 -18.59
N GLU A 206 10.19 -9.86 -17.50
CA GLU A 206 9.53 -11.17 -17.52
C GLU A 206 8.03 -11.00 -17.18
N GLN A 207 7.75 -10.34 -16.06
CA GLN A 207 6.42 -10.09 -15.53
C GLN A 207 6.12 -8.59 -15.39
N VAL A 208 4.83 -8.24 -15.39
CA VAL A 208 4.33 -6.87 -15.20
C VAL A 208 3.38 -6.85 -14.01
N LEU A 209 3.63 -5.95 -13.08
CA LEU A 209 2.75 -5.63 -11.95
C LEU A 209 2.16 -4.23 -12.13
N GLN A 210 0.94 -4.04 -11.60
CA GLN A 210 0.26 -2.76 -11.57
C GLN A 210 0.00 -2.33 -10.13
N CYS A 211 0.26 -1.06 -9.84
CA CYS A 211 -0.20 -0.42 -8.61
C CYS A 211 -1.19 0.69 -8.96
N ASP A 212 -2.47 0.39 -8.75
CA ASP A 212 -3.62 1.24 -9.02
C ASP A 212 -4.20 1.87 -7.75
N ALA A 213 -3.47 1.82 -6.64
CA ALA A 213 -3.85 2.49 -5.41
C ALA A 213 -4.16 3.97 -5.65
N GLU A 214 -5.26 4.42 -5.05
CA GLU A 214 -5.69 5.81 -5.13
C GLU A 214 -4.62 6.70 -4.47
N GLY A 215 -4.13 7.68 -5.24
CA GLY A 215 -3.23 8.73 -4.77
C GLY A 215 -3.96 10.05 -4.54
N GLY A 216 -3.31 10.99 -3.86
CA GLY A 216 -3.85 12.34 -3.71
C GLY A 216 -3.95 13.07 -5.05
N LEU A 217 -4.95 13.94 -5.20
CA LEU A 217 -5.14 14.71 -6.45
C LEU A 217 -4.08 15.79 -6.67
N LYS A 218 -3.41 16.22 -5.59
CA LYS A 218 -2.34 17.23 -5.64
C LYS A 218 -1.00 16.57 -5.94
N ARG A 219 -0.35 17.01 -7.02
CA ARG A 219 1.05 16.69 -7.31
C ARG A 219 1.97 17.55 -6.46
N MET A 220 2.82 16.91 -5.67
CA MET A 220 3.84 17.55 -4.83
C MET A 220 5.21 17.33 -5.46
N GLY A 221 6.09 18.33 -5.41
CA GLY A 221 7.41 18.25 -6.06
C GLY A 221 8.26 17.07 -5.58
N GLY A 222 8.27 16.80 -4.27
CA GLY A 222 9.09 15.76 -3.66
C GLY A 222 8.41 14.38 -3.55
N GLN A 223 7.25 14.16 -4.18
CA GLN A 223 6.57 12.85 -4.10
C GLN A 223 7.40 11.72 -4.72
N GLY A 224 8.23 12.04 -5.72
CA GLY A 224 9.19 11.10 -6.31
C GLY A 224 10.23 10.63 -5.29
N ASP A 225 10.82 11.56 -4.54
CA ASP A 225 11.81 11.29 -3.50
C ASP A 225 11.23 10.39 -2.40
N VAL A 226 9.97 10.61 -2.02
CA VAL A 226 9.29 9.73 -1.05
C VAL A 226 9.10 8.31 -1.60
N LEU A 227 8.72 8.16 -2.87
CA LEU A 227 8.64 6.84 -3.50
C LEU A 227 10.01 6.17 -3.57
N THR A 228 11.05 6.90 -3.95
CA THR A 228 12.43 6.42 -4.06
C THR A 228 12.95 5.93 -2.71
N GLY A 229 12.74 6.72 -1.64
CA GLY A 229 13.06 6.31 -0.28
C GLY A 229 12.27 5.09 0.19
N ALA A 230 10.97 5.00 -0.13
CA ALA A 230 10.15 3.83 0.19
C ALA A 230 10.64 2.57 -0.55
N ILE A 231 10.99 2.67 -1.84
CA ILE A 231 11.55 1.54 -2.61
C ILE A 231 12.86 1.09 -1.95
N ALA A 232 13.73 2.02 -1.57
CA ALA A 232 14.98 1.70 -0.90
C ALA A 232 14.75 0.98 0.44
N ALA A 233 13.78 1.42 1.23
CA ALA A 233 13.40 0.75 2.48
C ALA A 233 12.90 -0.68 2.25
N PHE A 234 11.97 -0.86 1.30
CA PHE A 234 11.43 -2.19 0.99
C PHE A 234 12.48 -3.13 0.38
N LEU A 235 13.43 -2.63 -0.41
CA LEU A 235 14.55 -3.44 -0.91
C LEU A 235 15.51 -3.83 0.22
N ALA A 236 15.76 -2.93 1.18
CA ALA A 236 16.58 -3.23 2.35
C ALA A 236 15.91 -4.31 3.22
N TRP A 237 14.60 -4.21 3.42
CA TRP A 237 13.81 -5.23 4.09
C TRP A 237 13.75 -6.54 3.31
N GLY A 238 13.63 -6.48 1.99
CA GLY A 238 13.67 -7.66 1.13
C GLY A 238 15.00 -8.40 1.20
N LYS A 239 16.11 -7.69 1.34
CA LYS A 239 17.42 -8.32 1.62
C LYS A 239 17.43 -9.02 2.99
N ALA A 240 16.92 -8.35 4.03
CA ALA A 240 16.84 -8.96 5.36
C ALA A 240 15.88 -10.17 5.42
N TYR A 241 14.80 -10.16 4.62
CA TYR A 241 13.92 -11.30 4.41
C TYR A 241 14.66 -12.47 3.73
N GLN A 242 15.44 -12.20 2.68
CA GLN A 242 16.27 -13.22 2.03
C GLN A 242 17.29 -13.85 2.98
N GLU A 243 17.84 -13.05 3.88
CA GLU A 243 18.81 -13.46 4.89
C GLU A 243 18.15 -14.16 6.10
N GLY A 244 16.82 -14.20 6.18
CA GLY A 244 16.09 -14.84 7.27
C GLY A 244 16.29 -14.16 8.62
N VAL A 245 16.41 -12.83 8.63
CA VAL A 245 16.66 -12.03 9.85
C VAL A 245 15.54 -12.17 10.90
N TRP A 246 14.33 -12.56 10.47
CA TRP A 246 13.21 -12.90 11.36
C TRP A 246 12.44 -14.11 10.84
N SER A 247 11.54 -14.65 11.66
CA SER A 247 10.69 -15.79 11.27
C SER A 247 9.56 -15.36 10.31
N HIS A 248 9.49 -15.99 9.15
CA HIS A 248 8.44 -15.80 8.13
C HIS A 248 8.23 -17.08 7.32
N SER A 249 7.13 -17.17 6.56
CA SER A 249 6.81 -18.36 5.75
C SER A 249 7.67 -18.52 4.49
N ASN A 250 8.49 -17.52 4.16
CA ASN A 250 9.45 -17.55 3.04
C ASN A 250 8.79 -17.86 1.67
N GLU A 251 7.57 -17.34 1.49
CA GLU A 251 6.75 -17.60 0.32
C GLU A 251 7.17 -16.81 -0.92
N ILE A 252 7.95 -15.73 -0.78
CA ILE A 252 8.38 -14.89 -1.90
C ILE A 252 9.70 -15.41 -2.49
N PRO A 253 9.72 -15.87 -3.76
CA PRO A 253 10.97 -16.29 -4.39
C PRO A 253 11.98 -15.14 -4.50
N SER A 254 13.27 -15.41 -4.30
CA SER A 254 14.31 -14.37 -4.29
C SER A 254 14.34 -13.49 -5.54
N LYS A 255 13.99 -14.06 -6.70
CA LYS A 255 13.89 -13.35 -7.99
C LYS A 255 12.75 -12.33 -8.06
N ASP A 256 11.71 -12.50 -7.24
CA ASP A 256 10.50 -11.68 -7.24
C ASP A 256 10.54 -10.61 -6.14
N ILE A 257 11.45 -10.72 -5.16
CA ILE A 257 11.54 -9.80 -4.03
C ILE A 257 11.68 -8.34 -4.45
N ALA A 258 12.50 -8.02 -5.46
CA ALA A 258 12.63 -6.65 -5.94
C ALA A 258 11.29 -6.11 -6.49
N MET A 259 10.59 -6.91 -7.30
CA MET A 259 9.28 -6.54 -7.85
C MET A 259 8.23 -6.30 -6.76
N TYR A 260 8.18 -7.18 -5.75
CA TYR A 260 7.22 -7.10 -4.65
C TYR A 260 7.56 -5.96 -3.68
N ALA A 261 8.84 -5.76 -3.38
CA ALA A 261 9.35 -4.64 -2.61
C ALA A 261 8.96 -3.30 -3.26
N THR A 262 9.22 -3.19 -4.57
CA THR A 262 8.88 -2.01 -5.36
C THR A 262 7.37 -1.77 -5.42
N TRP A 263 6.57 -2.82 -5.61
CA TRP A 263 5.11 -2.69 -5.58
C TRP A 263 4.59 -2.23 -4.21
N GLY A 264 5.11 -2.79 -3.12
CA GLY A 264 4.76 -2.37 -1.76
C GLY A 264 5.09 -0.89 -1.49
N ALA A 265 6.22 -0.42 -2.01
CA ALA A 265 6.60 0.99 -1.92
C ALA A 265 5.67 1.90 -2.74
N CYS A 266 5.29 1.52 -3.97
CA CYS A 266 4.29 2.23 -4.76
C CYS A 266 2.95 2.32 -4.02
N GLN A 267 2.50 1.21 -3.43
CA GLN A 267 1.26 1.14 -2.65
C GLN A 267 1.27 2.13 -1.48
N ILE A 268 2.34 2.13 -0.67
CA ILE A 268 2.46 3.02 0.49
C ILE A 268 2.59 4.48 0.05
N SER A 269 3.36 4.76 -1.00
CA SER A 269 3.51 6.13 -1.52
C SER A 269 2.17 6.70 -2.01
N ARG A 270 1.40 5.93 -2.78
CA ARG A 270 0.07 6.36 -3.24
C ARG A 270 -0.90 6.56 -2.08
N THR A 271 -0.96 5.57 -1.18
CA THR A 271 -1.85 5.60 -0.01
C THR A 271 -1.54 6.79 0.90
N SER A 272 -0.26 7.02 1.23
CA SER A 272 0.16 8.17 2.05
C SER A 272 -0.16 9.50 1.38
N SER A 273 0.02 9.61 0.06
CA SER A 273 -0.37 10.79 -0.70
C SER A 273 -1.89 11.05 -0.64
N ASN A 274 -2.71 10.00 -0.72
CA ASN A 274 -4.17 10.12 -0.61
C ASN A 274 -4.59 10.56 0.79
N LEU A 275 -4.07 9.91 1.84
CA LEU A 275 -4.38 10.25 3.22
C LEU A 275 -3.99 11.70 3.57
N ALA A 276 -2.78 12.11 3.17
CA ALA A 276 -2.34 13.49 3.35
C ALA A 276 -3.22 14.46 2.55
N PHE A 277 -3.62 14.12 1.33
CA PHE A 277 -4.52 14.95 0.55
C PHE A 277 -5.93 15.05 1.17
N LYS A 278 -6.48 13.97 1.75
CA LYS A 278 -7.77 14.01 2.46
C LYS A 278 -7.74 14.97 3.66
N LYS A 279 -6.61 15.04 4.36
CA LYS A 279 -6.43 15.92 5.53
C LYS A 279 -6.17 17.38 5.16
N TYR A 280 -5.30 17.64 4.18
CA TYR A 280 -4.79 18.99 3.89
C TYR A 280 -5.30 19.57 2.56
N GLY A 281 -5.96 18.78 1.72
CA GLY A 281 -6.49 19.22 0.42
C GLY A 281 -5.44 19.92 -0.44
N ARG A 282 -5.74 21.14 -0.88
CA ARG A 282 -4.86 21.92 -1.77
C ARG A 282 -3.50 22.26 -1.15
N SER A 283 -3.44 22.43 0.18
CA SER A 283 -2.23 22.82 0.91
C SER A 283 -1.31 21.64 1.24
N VAL A 284 -1.64 20.41 0.82
CA VAL A 284 -0.78 19.25 1.06
C VAL A 284 0.63 19.47 0.49
N LEU A 285 1.62 19.11 1.31
CA LEU A 285 3.05 19.16 1.07
C LEU A 285 3.64 17.76 1.19
N THR A 286 4.84 17.56 0.64
CA THR A 286 5.56 16.29 0.73
C THR A 286 5.77 15.84 2.18
N THR A 287 6.02 16.77 3.11
CA THR A 287 6.22 16.46 4.53
C THR A 287 4.99 15.83 5.19
N HIS A 288 3.77 16.27 4.83
CA HIS A 288 2.53 15.66 5.32
C HIS A 288 2.41 14.20 4.87
N MET A 289 2.88 13.87 3.66
CA MET A 289 2.90 12.49 3.18
C MET A 289 3.80 11.59 4.05
N LEU A 290 4.90 12.13 4.60
CA LEU A 290 5.81 11.40 5.48
C LEU A 290 5.19 11.06 6.83
N GLU A 291 4.35 11.95 7.35
CA GLU A 291 3.61 11.74 8.59
C GLU A 291 2.64 10.55 8.47
N GLU A 292 2.07 10.32 7.28
CA GLU A 292 1.18 9.19 7.02
C GLU A 292 1.90 7.86 6.85
N ILE A 293 3.16 7.85 6.36
CA ILE A 293 3.93 6.61 6.14
C ILE A 293 4.14 5.85 7.44
N GLY A 294 4.48 6.55 8.53
CA GLY A 294 4.66 5.97 9.86
C GLY A 294 3.38 5.26 10.34
N ALA A 295 2.23 5.89 10.16
CA ALA A 295 0.94 5.27 10.49
C ALA A 295 0.72 4.00 9.65
N ILE A 296 0.80 4.09 8.32
CA ILE A 296 0.55 2.96 7.42
C ILE A 296 1.48 1.77 7.71
N SER A 297 2.75 2.02 8.06
CA SER A 297 3.76 0.98 8.30
C SER A 297 3.65 0.31 9.67
N THR A 298 3.18 1.02 10.70
CA THR A 298 3.00 0.47 12.07
C THR A 298 1.67 -0.26 12.26
N LEU A 299 0.72 -0.09 11.35
CA LEU A 299 -0.62 -0.66 11.41
C LEU A 299 -0.62 -2.14 10.98
N ARG A 300 0.05 -2.99 11.77
CA ARG A 300 -0.29 -4.40 11.93
C ARG A 300 -1.35 -4.54 13.02
N GLN A 301 -2.62 -4.48 12.61
CA GLN A 301 -3.73 -5.30 13.11
C GLN A 301 -4.96 -4.81 12.35
N GLU A 302 -5.41 -5.58 11.35
CA GLU A 302 -6.77 -5.65 10.77
C GLU A 302 -7.51 -4.37 10.28
N THR A 303 -7.31 -3.18 10.85
CA THR A 303 -8.27 -2.07 10.79
C THR A 303 -8.18 -1.16 9.56
N ILE A 304 -7.11 -1.17 8.77
CA ILE A 304 -6.96 -0.25 7.61
C ILE A 304 -7.16 -0.92 6.25
N ILE A 305 -7.28 -2.24 6.19
CA ILE A 305 -7.59 -2.91 4.91
C ILE A 305 -8.99 -2.54 4.43
N GLU A 306 -9.88 -2.09 5.31
CA GLU A 306 -11.19 -1.55 4.95
C GLU A 306 -11.10 -0.13 4.34
N GLU A 307 -10.16 0.72 4.77
CA GLU A 307 -10.06 2.11 4.26
C GLU A 307 -9.23 2.28 2.98
N VAL A 308 -8.38 1.30 2.61
CA VAL A 308 -7.43 1.42 1.47
C VAL A 308 -7.85 0.62 0.23
N LYS A 309 -8.86 -0.25 0.32
CA LYS A 309 -9.48 -0.82 -0.87
C LYS A 309 -10.53 0.16 -1.38
N GLY A 310 -10.30 0.77 -2.54
CA GLY A 310 -11.30 1.54 -3.31
C GLY A 310 -12.48 0.70 -3.84
N ILE A 311 -12.94 -0.27 -3.06
CA ILE A 311 -14.28 -0.84 -3.17
C ILE A 311 -15.13 0.18 -2.39
N PRO A 312 -16.21 0.78 -2.95
CA PRO A 312 -17.09 1.61 -2.14
C PRO A 312 -17.44 0.81 -0.88
N ASP A 313 -17.29 1.40 0.31
CA ASP A 313 -17.50 0.75 1.61
C ASP A 313 -18.57 -0.31 1.46
N SER A 314 -18.25 -1.58 1.75
CA SER A 314 -19.28 -2.62 1.76
C SER A 314 -20.24 -2.28 2.90
N PHE A 315 -21.25 -1.49 2.60
CA PHE A 315 -22.19 -0.97 3.57
C PHE A 315 -23.40 -1.88 3.59
N LEU A 316 -23.98 -2.04 4.77
CA LEU A 316 -25.24 -2.73 4.98
C LEU A 316 -26.04 -1.94 6.00
N GLU A 317 -26.93 -1.11 5.49
CA GLU A 317 -27.90 -0.37 6.30
C GLU A 317 -29.14 -1.21 6.47
N ILE A 318 -29.53 -1.45 7.73
CA ILE A 318 -30.78 -2.10 8.08
C ILE A 318 -31.56 -1.19 9.02
N GLU A 319 -32.77 -0.87 8.59
CA GLU A 319 -33.74 -0.08 9.34
C GLU A 319 -35.01 -0.92 9.51
N VAL A 320 -35.54 -0.99 10.73
CA VAL A 320 -36.85 -1.61 11.01
C VAL A 320 -37.83 -0.50 11.33
N ARG A 321 -38.87 -0.31 10.53
CA ARG A 321 -39.75 0.87 10.63
C ARG A 321 -41.22 0.57 10.32
N ALA A 322 -42.02 1.63 10.35
CA ALA A 322 -43.43 1.64 9.94
C ALA A 322 -44.24 0.45 10.52
N PRO A 323 -44.35 0.35 11.85
CA PRO A 323 -45.15 -0.70 12.48
C PRO A 323 -46.61 -0.61 12.02
N GLN A 324 -47.20 -1.75 11.66
CA GLN A 324 -48.63 -1.84 11.36
C GLN A 324 -49.25 -2.98 12.14
N THR A 325 -50.37 -2.70 12.81
CA THR A 325 -51.14 -3.69 13.56
C THR A 325 -52.33 -4.14 12.73
N HIS A 326 -52.43 -5.45 12.53
CA HIS A 326 -53.44 -6.11 11.71
C HIS A 326 -54.36 -6.95 12.57
N GLY A 327 -55.55 -7.26 12.05
CA GLY A 327 -56.53 -8.15 12.69
C GLY A 327 -57.33 -7.50 13.82
N THR A 328 -58.18 -8.29 14.46
CA THR A 328 -59.04 -7.85 15.57
C THR A 328 -59.00 -8.89 16.71
N GLY A 329 -59.13 -8.42 17.96
CA GLY A 329 -59.13 -9.27 19.15
C GLY A 329 -57.87 -10.13 19.30
N PHE A 330 -58.05 -11.44 19.50
CA PHE A 330 -56.94 -12.38 19.72
C PHE A 330 -56.07 -12.62 18.49
N MET A 331 -56.58 -12.33 17.29
CA MET A 331 -55.84 -12.49 16.02
C MET A 331 -54.93 -11.29 15.70
N MET A 332 -54.90 -10.28 16.57
CA MET A 332 -54.08 -9.09 16.33
C MET A 332 -52.59 -9.41 16.31
N TYR A 333 -51.86 -8.82 15.34
CA TYR A 333 -50.41 -8.87 15.30
C TYR A 333 -49.84 -7.59 14.70
N THR A 334 -48.61 -7.23 15.11
CA THR A 334 -47.86 -6.12 14.53
C THR A 334 -46.74 -6.66 13.65
N ASP A 335 -46.63 -6.13 12.44
CA ASP A 335 -45.48 -6.33 11.56
C ASP A 335 -44.73 -5.01 11.31
N TYR A 336 -43.50 -5.14 10.84
CA TYR A 336 -42.58 -4.05 10.63
C TYR A 336 -41.99 -4.14 9.22
N GLU A 337 -41.73 -3.00 8.60
CA GLU A 337 -40.87 -2.94 7.41
C GLU A 337 -39.43 -3.14 7.83
N ILE A 338 -38.72 -4.01 7.11
CA ILE A 338 -37.28 -4.12 7.14
C ILE A 338 -36.80 -3.52 5.82
N VAL A 339 -36.13 -2.38 5.91
CA VAL A 339 -35.49 -1.72 4.78
C VAL A 339 -34.01 -2.05 4.82
N CYS A 340 -33.51 -2.59 3.73
CA CYS A 340 -32.11 -2.93 3.54
C CYS A 340 -31.55 -2.08 2.40
N ARG A 341 -30.39 -1.43 2.61
CA ARG A 341 -29.58 -0.83 1.56
C ARG A 341 -28.16 -1.34 1.67
N THR A 342 -27.61 -1.83 0.57
CA THR A 342 -26.28 -2.44 0.59
C THR A 342 -25.65 -2.50 -0.79
N ASN A 343 -24.32 -2.54 -0.83
CA ASN A 343 -23.53 -2.92 -1.99
C ASN A 343 -22.77 -4.25 -1.77
N MET A 344 -23.08 -4.99 -0.70
CA MET A 344 -22.47 -6.29 -0.41
C MET A 344 -22.90 -7.33 -1.47
N PRO A 345 -21.96 -8.08 -2.06
CA PRO A 345 -22.24 -9.02 -3.15
C PRO A 345 -23.08 -10.23 -2.74
N LEU A 346 -23.17 -10.53 -1.45
CA LEU A 346 -24.02 -11.59 -0.89
C LEU A 346 -25.52 -11.28 -1.02
N PHE A 347 -25.90 -10.02 -1.19
CA PHE A 347 -27.29 -9.59 -1.30
C PHE A 347 -27.74 -9.54 -2.76
N ASN A 348 -28.93 -10.07 -3.04
CA ASN A 348 -29.49 -10.13 -4.38
C ASN A 348 -29.93 -8.76 -4.91
N PHE A 349 -30.27 -7.84 -4.00
CA PHE A 349 -30.75 -6.50 -4.34
C PHE A 349 -29.96 -5.42 -3.59
N LYS A 350 -29.66 -4.31 -4.27
CA LYS A 350 -28.98 -3.16 -3.62
C LYS A 350 -29.87 -2.42 -2.63
N GLN A 351 -31.19 -2.49 -2.85
CA GLN A 351 -32.19 -1.96 -1.95
C GLN A 351 -33.40 -2.90 -1.95
N SER A 352 -33.93 -3.20 -0.76
CA SER A 352 -35.13 -4.04 -0.62
C SER A 352 -35.95 -3.63 0.60
N THR A 353 -37.26 -3.84 0.52
CA THR A 353 -38.18 -3.67 1.66
C THR A 353 -39.05 -4.91 1.79
N VAL A 354 -39.08 -5.51 2.97
CA VAL A 354 -39.96 -6.65 3.29
C VAL A 354 -40.70 -6.40 4.60
N ARG A 355 -41.88 -7.00 4.79
CA ARG A 355 -42.58 -6.93 6.08
C ARG A 355 -42.44 -8.22 6.88
N ARG A 356 -42.15 -8.11 8.18
CA ARG A 356 -42.02 -9.24 9.11
C ARG A 356 -42.71 -8.97 10.44
N ARG A 357 -43.51 -9.93 10.90
CA ARG A 357 -44.05 -9.95 12.28
C ARG A 357 -43.05 -10.59 13.23
N TYR A 358 -43.17 -10.30 14.53
CA TYR A 358 -42.26 -10.79 15.58
C TYR A 358 -42.02 -12.31 15.53
N SER A 359 -43.06 -13.14 15.31
CA SER A 359 -42.88 -14.60 15.26
C SER A 359 -42.02 -15.11 14.09
N LYS A 360 -41.84 -14.30 13.04
CA LYS A 360 -40.87 -14.62 11.97
C LYS A 360 -39.43 -14.41 12.44
N PHE A 361 -39.17 -13.42 13.31
CA PHE A 361 -37.86 -13.25 13.95
C PHE A 361 -37.57 -14.40 14.92
N GLU A 362 -38.56 -14.85 15.69
CA GLU A 362 -38.42 -16.05 16.54
C GLU A 362 -38.06 -17.28 15.70
N SER A 363 -38.71 -17.46 14.55
CA SER A 363 -38.41 -18.55 13.62
C SER A 363 -36.99 -18.45 13.04
N LEU A 364 -36.51 -17.24 12.74
CA LEU A 364 -35.15 -17.01 12.27
C LEU A 364 -34.14 -17.36 13.35
N LYS A 365 -34.34 -16.84 14.57
CA LYS A 365 -33.47 -17.12 15.71
C LYS A 365 -33.36 -18.63 15.95
N PHE A 366 -34.49 -19.32 16.02
CA PHE A 366 -34.54 -20.78 16.21
C PHE A 366 -33.73 -21.55 15.14
N LYS A 367 -33.91 -21.21 13.85
CA LYS A 367 -33.17 -21.85 12.76
C LYS A 367 -31.67 -21.54 12.76
N LEU A 368 -31.26 -20.38 13.29
CA LEU A 368 -29.85 -20.02 13.40
C LEU A 368 -29.16 -20.71 14.60
N GLU A 369 -29.91 -20.95 15.68
CA GLU A 369 -29.46 -21.67 16.88
C GLU A 369 -29.51 -23.20 16.71
N GLU A 370 -30.08 -23.71 15.61
CA GLU A 370 -30.04 -25.11 15.27
C GLU A 370 -28.59 -25.52 14.92
N ASN A 371 -28.06 -26.49 15.68
CA ASN A 371 -26.69 -27.03 15.71
C ASN A 371 -25.61 -26.18 16.44
N ASP A 372 -24.87 -26.86 17.31
CA ASP A 372 -23.97 -26.37 18.37
C ASP A 372 -22.63 -25.84 17.82
N TYR A 373 -22.59 -24.56 17.41
CA TYR A 373 -21.39 -23.90 16.88
C TYR A 373 -21.19 -22.49 17.47
N GLU A 374 -19.95 -21.99 17.40
CA GLU A 374 -19.42 -20.75 18.01
C GLU A 374 -20.12 -19.41 17.64
N ILE A 375 -21.15 -19.41 16.79
CA ILE A 375 -21.85 -18.18 16.39
C ILE A 375 -22.90 -17.81 17.44
N LYS A 376 -22.59 -16.82 18.27
CA LYS A 376 -23.50 -16.31 19.32
C LYS A 376 -24.65 -15.50 18.72
N VAL A 377 -25.82 -16.12 18.57
CA VAL A 377 -27.04 -15.45 18.09
C VAL A 377 -27.56 -14.44 19.14
N PRO A 378 -27.84 -13.18 18.77
CA PRO A 378 -28.33 -12.18 19.71
C PRO A 378 -29.73 -12.52 20.26
N ASN A 379 -30.04 -12.02 21.45
CA ASN A 379 -31.35 -12.22 22.05
C ASN A 379 -32.41 -11.33 21.40
N LEU A 380 -33.58 -11.92 21.15
CA LEU A 380 -34.78 -11.17 20.76
C LEU A 380 -35.40 -10.48 21.97
N PRO A 381 -36.16 -9.38 21.78
CA PRO A 381 -36.95 -8.79 22.85
C PRO A 381 -37.94 -9.82 23.40
N GLY A 382 -38.12 -9.85 24.73
CA GLY A 382 -39.05 -10.76 25.39
C GLY A 382 -40.51 -10.57 24.96
N LYS A 383 -41.33 -11.60 25.15
CA LYS A 383 -42.78 -11.54 24.90
C LYS A 383 -43.43 -10.61 25.93
N VAL A 384 -44.27 -9.71 25.43
CA VAL A 384 -45.07 -8.78 26.24
C VAL A 384 -46.52 -9.21 26.17
N PHE A 385 -47.12 -9.50 27.33
CA PHE A 385 -48.47 -10.06 27.44
C PHE A 385 -49.53 -8.99 27.77
N THR A 386 -49.14 -7.90 28.44
CA THR A 386 -50.01 -6.78 28.82
C THR A 386 -49.73 -5.55 27.96
N SER A 387 -50.78 -4.85 27.50
CA SER A 387 -50.66 -3.62 26.69
C SER A 387 -49.74 -3.74 25.46
N ARG A 388 -49.68 -4.94 24.86
CA ARG A 388 -48.70 -5.30 23.81
C ARG A 388 -48.81 -4.51 22.50
N PHE A 389 -49.92 -3.80 22.31
CA PHE A 389 -50.21 -2.95 21.15
C PHE A 389 -50.19 -1.45 21.48
N SER A 390 -49.74 -1.08 22.67
CA SER A 390 -49.46 0.34 22.96
C SER A 390 -48.28 0.82 22.12
N ASP A 391 -48.32 2.08 21.69
CA ASP A 391 -47.28 2.68 20.85
C ASP A 391 -45.88 2.56 21.47
N LYS A 392 -45.79 2.71 22.81
CA LYS A 392 -44.56 2.54 23.56
C LYS A 392 -43.97 1.12 23.41
N VAL A 393 -44.79 0.09 23.57
CA VAL A 393 -44.34 -1.31 23.45
C VAL A 393 -43.97 -1.65 22.01
N ILE A 394 -44.73 -1.12 21.05
CA ILE A 394 -44.47 -1.33 19.62
C ILE A 394 -43.13 -0.71 19.22
N GLU A 395 -42.84 0.52 19.65
CA GLU A 395 -41.60 1.23 19.33
C GLU A 395 -40.39 0.63 20.06
N GLU A 396 -40.51 0.29 21.35
CA GLU A 396 -39.44 -0.43 22.06
C GLU A 396 -39.12 -1.78 21.39
N ARG A 397 -40.14 -2.49 20.91
CA ARG A 397 -39.94 -3.74 20.17
C ARG A 397 -39.29 -3.49 18.83
N ARG A 398 -39.68 -2.46 18.08
CA ARG A 398 -39.06 -2.06 16.81
C ARG A 398 -37.56 -1.85 16.95
N GLN A 399 -37.14 -1.01 17.91
CA GLN A 399 -35.73 -0.71 18.18
C GLN A 399 -34.92 -1.97 18.52
N LYS A 400 -35.49 -2.86 19.34
CA LYS A 400 -34.82 -4.11 19.72
C LYS A 400 -34.72 -5.11 18.55
N LEU A 401 -35.72 -5.15 17.66
CA LEU A 401 -35.67 -5.97 16.44
C LEU A 401 -34.67 -5.43 15.42
N GLU A 402 -34.57 -4.10 15.29
CA GLU A 402 -33.54 -3.44 14.47
C GLU A 402 -32.14 -3.81 14.95
N ARG A 403 -31.88 -3.63 16.24
CA ARG A 403 -30.60 -3.99 16.87
C ARG A 403 -30.27 -5.48 16.69
N PHE A 404 -31.26 -6.36 16.80
CA PHE A 404 -31.09 -7.79 16.54
C PHE A 404 -30.58 -8.06 15.12
N LEU A 405 -31.19 -7.44 14.10
CA LEU A 405 -30.75 -7.60 12.71
C LEU A 405 -29.38 -6.97 12.46
N GLN A 406 -29.12 -5.79 13.02
CA GLN A 406 -27.81 -5.12 12.90
C GLN A 406 -26.68 -6.00 13.47
N ILE A 407 -26.87 -6.62 14.63
CA ILE A 407 -25.87 -7.54 15.23
C ILE A 407 -25.70 -8.82 14.41
N LEU A 408 -26.78 -9.38 13.88
CA LEU A 408 -26.70 -10.55 13.00
C LEU A 408 -25.94 -10.21 11.71
N CYS A 409 -26.18 -9.03 11.17
CA CYS A 409 -25.66 -8.62 9.87
C CYS A 409 -24.24 -8.08 9.92
N SER A 410 -23.80 -7.52 11.05
CA SER A 410 -22.40 -7.09 11.25
C SER A 410 -21.40 -8.25 11.12
N ASN A 411 -21.86 -9.48 11.28
CA ASN A 411 -21.04 -10.69 11.18
C ASN A 411 -21.38 -11.55 9.95
N ILE A 412 -22.21 -11.06 9.02
CA ILE A 412 -22.79 -11.92 7.97
C ILE A 412 -21.75 -12.50 7.01
N THR A 413 -20.67 -11.77 6.73
CA THR A 413 -19.56 -12.25 5.90
C THR A 413 -18.81 -13.38 6.58
N LEU A 414 -18.55 -13.25 7.88
CA LEU A 414 -17.95 -14.31 8.69
C LEU A 414 -18.86 -15.54 8.69
N ILE A 415 -20.17 -15.34 8.92
CA ILE A 415 -21.16 -16.43 8.87
C ILE A 415 -21.16 -17.10 7.48
N GLN A 416 -20.97 -16.37 6.39
CA GLN A 416 -20.92 -16.93 5.03
C GLN A 416 -19.69 -17.83 4.82
N GLU A 417 -18.53 -17.44 5.33
CA GLU A 417 -17.28 -18.22 5.19
C GLU A 417 -17.36 -19.58 5.91
N TYR A 418 -18.03 -19.62 7.07
CA TYR A 418 -18.16 -20.84 7.86
C TYR A 418 -19.44 -21.64 7.54
N GLU A 419 -20.55 -20.97 7.24
CA GLU A 419 -21.90 -21.55 7.13
C GLU A 419 -22.75 -20.81 6.09
N GLU A 420 -22.44 -21.02 4.81
CA GLU A 420 -23.12 -20.40 3.67
C GLU A 420 -24.66 -20.55 3.73
N SER A 421 -25.16 -21.67 4.27
CA SER A 421 -26.59 -21.94 4.44
C SER A 421 -27.27 -20.95 5.41
N LYS A 422 -26.61 -20.57 6.51
CA LYS A 422 -27.11 -19.62 7.52
C LYS A 422 -27.04 -18.18 7.01
N ALA A 423 -25.95 -17.81 6.33
CA ALA A 423 -25.86 -16.50 5.67
C ALA A 423 -26.99 -16.32 4.64
N ASN A 424 -27.24 -17.33 3.81
CA ASN A 424 -28.35 -17.34 2.85
C ASN A 424 -29.72 -17.24 3.53
N LEU A 425 -29.90 -17.84 4.71
CA LEU A 425 -31.15 -17.73 5.48
C LEU A 425 -31.40 -16.29 5.96
N ILE A 426 -30.35 -15.60 6.43
CA ILE A 426 -30.41 -14.19 6.85
C ILE A 426 -30.75 -13.29 5.65
N VAL A 427 -30.08 -13.47 4.52
CA VAL A 427 -30.35 -12.70 3.28
C VAL A 427 -31.80 -12.90 2.81
N LYS A 428 -32.30 -14.15 2.82
CA LYS A 428 -33.71 -14.45 2.48
C LYS A 428 -34.69 -13.79 3.44
N PHE A 429 -34.36 -13.74 4.74
CA PHE A 429 -35.18 -13.05 5.73
C PHE A 429 -35.32 -11.55 5.40
N ILE A 430 -34.23 -10.91 4.98
CA ILE A 430 -34.13 -9.46 4.77
C ILE A 430 -34.65 -9.02 3.38
N GLN A 431 -34.41 -9.81 2.32
CA GLN A 431 -34.74 -9.39 0.94
C GLN A 431 -35.78 -10.25 0.23
N GLY A 432 -36.01 -11.47 0.71
CA GLY A 432 -36.75 -12.50 -0.04
C GLY A 432 -38.12 -12.84 0.54
N LYS A 433 -38.72 -13.90 -0.03
CA LYS A 433 -39.82 -14.64 0.63
C LYS A 433 -39.21 -15.53 1.72
N TYR A 434 -39.75 -15.44 2.94
CA TYR A 434 -39.23 -16.11 4.14
C TYR A 434 -40.25 -16.98 4.85
#